data_AF-M5WCP6-F1
#
_entry.id   AF-M5WCP6-F1
#
_cell.length_a   1.000
_cell.length_b   1.000
_cell.length_c   1.000
_cell.angle_alpha   90.00
_cell.angle_beta   90.00
_cell.angle_gamma   90.00
#
_symmetry.space_group_name_H-M   'P 1'
#
loop_
_entity.id
_entity.type
_entity.pdbx_description
1 polymer ?
#
loop_
_entity_poly.entity_id
_entity_poly.type
_entity_poly.pdbx_seq_one_letter_code
_entity_poly.pdbx_strand_id
1 'polypeptide(L)'
;MAEMKDAHVVEIPVDEEHQQKLSSAMTIISAIQHHPLMEISESPGHLLLLKLWRREEDLFGRRIARKESRMDSIRREIFQLCCFFLIFHGFFMTILFTSSVNSEEHICKKWWIPSILSVSTSFVFVFLVQVNLCRYWKVWNQLQREKTDNRALTRCIQELRMKGASFDLSKEPQSGKRMKSSSVEIKWKPVTWCSQYLITICLVCFAGLVFPVSKFMLCGF
;
A
#
# COMPACT_ATOMS: atom_id res chain seq x y z
N MET A 1 36.20 84.74 -17.16
CA MET A 1 35.63 84.11 -15.95
C MET A 1 34.20 83.73 -16.27
N ALA A 2 33.82 82.52 -15.88
CA ALA A 2 32.67 81.77 -16.38
C ALA A 2 31.31 82.29 -15.88
N GLU A 3 30.34 82.24 -16.78
CA GLU A 3 28.90 82.37 -16.59
C GLU A 3 28.35 81.04 -16.02
N MET A 4 27.60 81.06 -14.91
CA MET A 4 26.90 79.88 -14.39
C MET A 4 25.39 80.08 -14.52
N LYS A 5 24.81 79.25 -15.37
CA LYS A 5 23.40 79.16 -15.78
C LYS A 5 22.49 78.57 -14.70
N ASP A 6 21.23 78.98 -14.78
CA ASP A 6 20.05 78.49 -14.08
C ASP A 6 19.95 76.95 -13.94
N ALA A 7 19.63 76.50 -12.73
CA ALA A 7 19.23 75.13 -12.47
C ALA A 7 17.72 74.96 -12.74
N HIS A 8 17.39 74.32 -13.86
CA HIS A 8 16.02 73.95 -14.21
C HIS A 8 15.57 72.75 -13.36
N VAL A 9 14.71 72.99 -12.37
CA VAL A 9 14.02 71.91 -11.64
C VAL A 9 12.90 71.39 -12.53
N VAL A 10 13.03 70.14 -12.96
CA VAL A 10 11.97 69.41 -13.70
C VAL A 10 11.17 68.61 -12.67
N GLU A 11 9.97 69.07 -12.34
CA GLU A 11 9.00 68.25 -11.62
C GLU A 11 8.39 67.25 -12.62
N ILE A 12 8.73 65.97 -12.44
CA ILE A 12 8.15 64.89 -13.24
C ILE A 12 6.80 64.54 -12.59
N PRO A 13 5.66 64.68 -13.30
CA PRO A 13 4.36 64.30 -12.75
C PRO A 13 4.33 62.79 -12.52
N VAL A 14 4.00 62.39 -11.29
CA VAL A 14 3.86 60.97 -10.92
C VAL A 14 2.53 60.48 -11.48
N ASP A 15 2.59 59.66 -12.52
CA ASP A 15 1.43 59.01 -13.16
C ASP A 15 0.61 58.19 -12.15
N GLU A 16 -0.72 58.35 -12.18
CA GLU A 16 -1.69 57.62 -11.35
C GLU A 16 -1.56 56.08 -11.49
N GLU A 17 -1.06 55.61 -12.65
CA GLU A 17 -0.82 54.19 -12.94
C GLU A 17 0.28 53.58 -12.04
N HIS A 18 1.27 54.40 -11.63
CA HIS A 18 2.34 53.95 -10.73
C HIS A 18 1.82 53.77 -9.30
N GLN A 19 0.89 54.62 -8.88
CA GLN A 19 0.30 54.59 -7.55
C GLN A 19 -0.69 53.42 -7.40
N GLN A 20 -1.39 53.04 -8.47
CA GLN A 20 -2.28 51.87 -8.49
C GLN A 20 -1.50 50.54 -8.51
N LYS A 21 -0.37 50.47 -9.23
CA LYS A 21 0.55 49.31 -9.16
C LYS A 21 1.20 49.17 -7.78
N LEU A 22 1.57 50.28 -7.14
CA LEU A 22 2.12 50.28 -5.79
C LEU A 22 1.08 49.87 -4.74
N SER A 23 -0.17 50.32 -4.87
CA SER A 23 -1.30 49.91 -4.03
C SER A 23 -1.64 48.42 -4.20
N SER A 24 -1.68 47.93 -5.44
CA SER A 24 -1.92 46.51 -5.73
C SER A 24 -0.78 45.62 -5.22
N ALA A 25 0.47 46.04 -5.41
CA ALA A 25 1.64 45.38 -4.82
C ALA A 25 1.60 45.40 -3.29
N MET A 26 1.20 46.52 -2.67
CA MET A 26 1.05 46.64 -1.21
C MET A 26 -0.09 45.77 -0.66
N THR A 27 -1.16 45.58 -1.44
CA THR A 27 -2.26 44.67 -1.11
C THR A 27 -1.86 43.20 -1.27
N ILE A 28 -1.03 42.88 -2.26
CA ILE A 28 -0.44 41.54 -2.43
C ILE A 28 0.58 41.28 -1.31
N ILE A 29 1.39 42.26 -0.94
CA ILE A 29 2.35 42.16 0.18
C ILE A 29 1.63 42.03 1.52
N SER A 30 0.51 42.74 1.73
CA SER A 30 -0.31 42.59 2.95
C SER A 30 -1.07 41.25 2.97
N ALA A 31 -1.55 40.78 1.82
CA ALA A 31 -2.13 39.44 1.69
C ALA A 31 -1.09 38.32 1.87
N ILE A 32 0.17 38.55 1.48
CA ILE A 32 1.31 37.68 1.78
C ILE A 32 1.69 37.76 3.26
N GLN A 33 1.62 38.94 3.90
CA GLN A 33 1.76 39.11 5.36
C GLN A 33 0.75 38.30 6.16
N HIS A 34 -0.45 38.09 5.63
CA HIS A 34 -1.47 37.21 6.20
C HIS A 34 -1.36 35.74 5.73
N HIS A 35 -0.20 35.29 5.24
CA HIS A 35 0.01 33.88 4.93
C HIS A 35 0.47 33.13 6.20
N PRO A 36 -0.21 32.04 6.63
CA PRO A 36 0.10 31.29 7.86
C PRO A 36 1.50 30.65 7.93
N LEU A 37 2.29 30.77 6.85
CA LEU A 37 3.70 30.36 6.82
C LEU A 37 4.63 31.45 7.39
N MET A 38 4.21 32.72 7.41
CA MET A 38 5.02 33.82 7.96
C MET A 38 4.95 33.84 9.49
N GLU A 39 3.80 33.52 10.09
CA GLU A 39 3.63 33.36 11.54
C GLU A 39 4.41 32.14 12.10
N ILE A 40 4.59 31.09 11.29
CA ILE A 40 5.49 29.97 11.62
C ILE A 40 6.97 30.38 11.53
N SER A 41 7.30 31.38 10.71
CA SER A 41 8.66 31.89 10.59
C SER A 41 9.10 32.76 11.77
N GLU A 42 8.15 33.32 12.54
CA GLU A 42 8.45 34.08 13.76
C GLU A 42 8.93 33.20 14.93
N SER A 43 8.66 31.88 14.89
CA SER A 43 9.10 30.96 15.94
C SER A 43 10.02 29.85 15.37
N PRO A 44 11.34 29.89 15.66
CA PRO A 44 12.31 28.95 15.09
C PRO A 44 12.03 27.47 15.47
N GLY A 45 11.33 27.23 16.59
CA GLY A 45 10.94 25.90 17.04
C GLY A 45 9.90 25.22 16.13
N HIS A 46 8.86 25.93 15.68
CA HIS A 46 7.81 25.36 14.83
C HIS A 46 8.30 25.06 13.41
N LEU A 47 9.21 25.88 12.88
CA LEU A 47 9.85 25.64 11.60
C LEU A 47 10.77 24.40 11.64
N LEU A 48 11.48 24.19 12.75
CA LEU A 48 12.31 23.01 12.97
C LEU A 48 11.45 21.75 13.09
N LEU A 49 10.36 21.81 13.87
CA LEU A 49 9.40 20.70 14.02
C LEU A 49 8.77 20.32 12.67
N LEU A 50 8.36 21.31 11.87
CA LEU A 50 7.83 21.08 10.53
C LEU A 50 8.84 20.38 9.62
N LYS A 51 10.12 20.78 9.67
CA LYS A 51 11.20 20.09 8.93
C LYS A 51 11.40 18.66 9.42
N LEU A 52 11.36 18.42 10.73
CA LEU A 52 11.49 17.08 11.30
C LEU A 52 10.34 16.17 10.89
N TRP A 53 9.08 16.63 11.01
CA TRP A 53 7.91 15.86 10.63
C TRP A 53 7.84 15.61 9.13
N ARG A 54 8.27 16.56 8.30
CA ARG A 54 8.37 16.35 6.85
C ARG A 54 9.43 15.31 6.49
N ARG A 55 10.55 15.26 7.23
CA ARG A 55 11.55 14.20 7.09
C ARG A 55 10.98 12.85 7.54
N GLU A 56 10.26 12.81 8.64
CA GLU A 56 9.62 11.57 9.12
C GLU A 56 8.55 11.07 8.14
N GLU A 57 7.76 11.96 7.54
CA GLU A 57 6.79 11.63 6.49
C GLU A 57 7.46 10.97 5.28
N ASP A 58 8.59 11.50 4.81
CA ASP A 58 9.39 10.91 3.73
C ASP A 58 9.96 9.52 4.11
N LEU A 59 10.41 9.36 5.36
CA LEU A 59 10.84 8.05 5.86
C LEU A 59 9.69 7.04 5.89
N PHE A 60 8.50 7.44 6.33
CA PHE A 60 7.29 6.62 6.25
C PHE A 60 6.96 6.25 4.81
N GLY A 61 7.01 7.21 3.87
CA GLY A 61 6.78 6.98 2.46
C GLY A 61 7.71 5.91 1.88
N ARG A 62 9.01 6.01 2.17
CA ARG A 62 10.01 5.00 1.76
C ARG A 62 9.76 3.62 2.38
N ARG A 63 9.38 3.55 3.66
CA ARG A 63 9.04 2.28 4.34
C ARG A 63 7.79 1.63 3.75
N ILE A 64 6.76 2.43 3.48
CA ILE A 64 5.51 2.00 2.84
C ILE A 64 5.79 1.45 1.45
N ALA A 65 6.51 2.18 0.60
CA ALA A 65 6.84 1.76 -0.76
C ALA A 65 7.61 0.43 -0.79
N ARG A 66 8.58 0.24 0.13
CA ARG A 66 9.33 -1.02 0.25
C ARG A 66 8.44 -2.20 0.68
N LYS A 67 7.43 -1.96 1.51
CA LYS A 67 6.48 -3.01 1.93
C LYS A 67 5.50 -3.35 0.83
N GLU A 68 5.04 -2.36 0.07
CA GLU A 68 4.19 -2.56 -1.10
C GLU A 68 4.90 -3.39 -2.18
N SER A 69 6.14 -3.05 -2.53
CA SER A 69 6.91 -3.84 -3.50
C SER A 69 7.17 -5.28 -3.02
N ARG A 70 7.42 -5.47 -1.72
CA ARG A 70 7.53 -6.82 -1.12
C ARG A 70 6.21 -7.59 -1.20
N MET A 71 5.08 -6.93 -1.00
CA MET A 71 3.76 -7.55 -1.15
C MET A 71 3.50 -7.98 -2.60
N ASP A 72 3.87 -7.15 -3.57
CA ASP A 72 3.75 -7.48 -4.99
C ASP A 72 4.63 -8.68 -5.37
N SER A 73 5.84 -8.78 -4.80
CA SER A 73 6.69 -9.96 -4.96
C SER A 73 6.02 -11.24 -4.44
N ILE A 74 5.48 -11.20 -3.22
CA ILE A 74 4.78 -12.35 -2.64
C ILE A 74 3.54 -12.73 -3.47
N ARG A 75 2.81 -11.74 -4.01
CA ARG A 75 1.67 -11.98 -4.89
C ARG A 75 2.08 -12.72 -6.17
N ARG A 76 3.22 -12.35 -6.76
CA ARG A 76 3.79 -13.05 -7.93
C ARG A 76 4.21 -14.47 -7.57
N GLU A 77 4.85 -14.68 -6.42
CA GLU A 77 5.21 -16.02 -5.92
C GLU A 77 3.97 -16.92 -5.76
N ILE A 78 2.88 -16.40 -5.17
CA ILE A 78 1.61 -17.14 -5.03
C ILE A 78 1.02 -17.48 -6.40
N PHE A 79 0.96 -16.52 -7.32
CA PHE A 79 0.43 -16.75 -8.66
C PHE A 79 1.23 -17.83 -9.40
N GLN A 80 2.56 -17.76 -9.34
CA GLN A 80 3.43 -18.75 -9.95
C GLN A 80 3.23 -20.16 -9.38
N LEU A 81 3.07 -20.30 -8.05
CA LEU A 81 2.75 -21.58 -7.43
C LEU A 81 1.39 -22.12 -7.90
N CYS A 82 0.38 -21.26 -8.06
CA CYS A 82 -0.91 -21.66 -8.62
C CYS A 82 -0.79 -22.14 -10.07
N CYS A 83 0.00 -21.46 -10.90
CA CYS A 83 0.25 -21.90 -12.28
C CYS A 83 0.94 -23.26 -12.31
N PHE A 84 1.99 -23.47 -11.50
CA PHE A 84 2.67 -24.77 -11.43
C PHE A 84 1.76 -25.89 -10.93
N PHE A 85 0.88 -25.61 -9.98
CA PHE A 85 -0.12 -26.56 -9.51
C PHE A 85 -1.07 -26.99 -10.65
N LEU A 86 -1.60 -26.03 -11.42
CA LEU A 86 -2.49 -26.32 -12.55
C LEU A 86 -1.77 -27.10 -13.66
N ILE A 87 -0.53 -26.70 -13.99
CA ILE A 87 0.30 -27.38 -14.98
C ILE A 87 0.58 -28.83 -14.54
N PHE A 88 0.97 -29.04 -13.28
CA PHE A 88 1.19 -30.37 -12.72
C PHE A 88 -0.05 -31.25 -12.86
N HIS A 89 -1.22 -30.75 -12.46
CA HIS A 89 -2.46 -31.51 -12.57
C HIS A 89 -2.91 -31.75 -14.01
N GLY A 90 -2.66 -30.79 -14.91
CA GLY A 90 -2.87 -30.98 -16.35
C GLY A 90 -2.02 -32.12 -16.90
N PHE A 91 -0.71 -32.10 -16.65
CA PHE A 91 0.19 -33.19 -17.07
C PHE A 91 -0.18 -34.52 -16.42
N PHE A 92 -0.47 -34.52 -15.11
CA PHE A 92 -0.87 -35.71 -14.38
C PHE A 92 -2.10 -36.36 -15.02
N MET A 93 -3.15 -35.59 -15.30
CA MET A 93 -4.37 -36.11 -15.92
C MET A 93 -4.12 -36.58 -17.36
N THR A 94 -3.33 -35.85 -18.16
CA THR A 94 -2.98 -36.29 -19.53
C THR A 94 -2.26 -37.62 -19.52
N ILE A 95 -1.25 -37.79 -18.66
CA ILE A 95 -0.50 -39.04 -18.53
C ILE A 95 -1.41 -40.17 -18.04
N LEU A 96 -2.26 -39.89 -17.04
CA LEU A 96 -3.21 -40.86 -16.50
C LEU A 96 -4.18 -41.34 -17.58
N PHE A 97 -4.73 -40.42 -18.36
CA PHE A 97 -5.66 -40.71 -19.45
C PHE A 97 -4.99 -41.52 -20.57
N THR A 98 -3.83 -41.09 -21.06
CA THR A 98 -3.07 -41.83 -22.09
C THR A 98 -2.68 -43.22 -21.62
N SER A 99 -2.35 -43.37 -20.33
CA SER A 99 -2.06 -44.69 -19.76
C SER A 99 -3.31 -45.55 -19.70
N SER A 100 -4.46 -44.99 -19.32
CA SER A 100 -5.73 -45.71 -19.21
C SER A 100 -6.25 -46.25 -20.54
N VAL A 101 -6.03 -45.53 -21.65
CA VAL A 101 -6.47 -45.97 -22.99
C VAL A 101 -5.64 -47.14 -23.51
N ASN A 102 -4.37 -47.27 -23.11
CA ASN A 102 -3.43 -48.26 -23.62
C ASN A 102 -3.31 -49.53 -22.75
N SER A 103 -4.33 -49.82 -21.92
CA SER A 103 -4.18 -50.61 -20.72
C SER A 103 -5.19 -51.75 -20.59
N GLU A 104 -4.71 -52.97 -20.31
CA GLU A 104 -5.50 -54.20 -20.14
C GLU A 104 -6.04 -54.34 -18.69
N GLU A 105 -7.12 -55.14 -18.50
CA GLU A 105 -8.09 -55.25 -17.38
C GLU A 105 -7.59 -55.23 -15.90
N HIS A 106 -6.30 -55.21 -15.60
CA HIS A 106 -5.73 -55.36 -14.25
C HIS A 106 -5.33 -54.07 -13.51
N ILE A 107 -5.50 -52.88 -14.09
CA ILE A 107 -4.92 -51.63 -13.55
C ILE A 107 -5.68 -51.03 -12.37
N CYS A 108 -6.97 -51.36 -12.22
CA CYS A 108 -7.77 -50.86 -11.11
C CYS A 108 -7.25 -51.30 -9.72
N LYS A 109 -6.41 -52.34 -9.61
CA LYS A 109 -5.77 -52.74 -8.33
C LYS A 109 -4.67 -51.79 -7.86
N LYS A 110 -4.04 -51.02 -8.77
CA LYS A 110 -2.88 -50.14 -8.47
C LYS A 110 -3.21 -48.65 -8.52
N TRP A 111 -4.49 -48.27 -8.61
CA TRP A 111 -4.98 -46.89 -8.68
C TRP A 111 -4.50 -45.99 -7.53
N TRP A 112 -4.21 -46.58 -6.36
CA TRP A 112 -3.76 -45.84 -5.19
C TRP A 112 -2.38 -45.18 -5.38
N ILE A 113 -1.51 -45.73 -6.24
CA ILE A 113 -0.16 -45.19 -6.47
C ILE A 113 -0.22 -43.77 -7.08
N PRO A 114 -0.86 -43.55 -8.25
CA PRO A 114 -1.03 -42.21 -8.81
C PRO A 114 -1.87 -41.29 -7.91
N SER A 115 -2.85 -41.83 -7.19
CA SER A 115 -3.65 -41.03 -6.25
C SER A 115 -2.83 -40.49 -5.07
N ILE A 116 -1.98 -41.32 -4.43
CA ILE A 116 -1.11 -40.86 -3.33
C ILE A 116 -0.12 -39.81 -3.85
N LEU A 117 0.48 -40.04 -5.02
CA LEU A 117 1.43 -39.09 -5.62
C LEU A 117 0.77 -37.73 -5.92
N SER A 118 -0.47 -37.75 -6.42
CA SER A 118 -1.26 -36.54 -6.67
C SER A 118 -1.53 -35.80 -5.36
N VAL A 119 -2.06 -36.50 -4.35
CA VAL A 119 -2.40 -35.93 -3.03
C VAL A 119 -1.17 -35.35 -2.33
N SER A 120 -0.03 -36.06 -2.32
CA SER A 120 1.20 -35.58 -1.70
C SER A 120 1.70 -34.30 -2.37
N THR A 121 1.65 -34.25 -3.71
CA THR A 121 2.11 -33.07 -4.46
C THR A 121 1.17 -31.89 -4.27
N SER A 122 -0.15 -32.12 -4.31
CA SER A 122 -1.14 -31.09 -4.01
C SER A 122 -0.99 -30.53 -2.60
N PHE A 123 -0.73 -31.38 -1.60
CA PHE A 123 -0.50 -30.95 -0.22
C PHE A 123 0.71 -30.01 -0.11
N VAL A 124 1.81 -30.33 -0.79
CA VAL A 124 3.01 -29.45 -0.81
C VAL A 124 2.67 -28.10 -1.44
N PHE A 125 1.98 -28.06 -2.58
CA PHE A 125 1.58 -26.79 -3.21
C PHE A 125 0.66 -25.96 -2.31
N VAL A 126 -0.37 -26.58 -1.73
CA VAL A 126 -1.30 -25.92 -0.79
C VAL A 126 -0.54 -25.37 0.41
N PHE A 127 0.38 -26.13 0.98
CA PHE A 127 1.22 -25.69 2.10
C PHE A 127 2.09 -24.49 1.73
N LEU A 128 2.78 -24.52 0.58
CA LEU A 128 3.62 -23.41 0.11
C LEU A 128 2.79 -22.14 -0.14
N VAL A 129 1.62 -22.27 -0.77
CA VAL A 129 0.69 -21.15 -0.96
C VAL A 129 0.23 -20.61 0.39
N GLN A 130 -0.12 -21.47 1.34
CA GLN A 130 -0.57 -21.07 2.67
C GLN A 130 0.53 -20.32 3.44
N VAL A 131 1.78 -20.76 3.38
CA VAL A 131 2.92 -20.06 3.99
C VAL A 131 3.10 -18.67 3.38
N ASN A 132 3.06 -18.56 2.05
CA ASN A 132 3.18 -17.26 1.37
C ASN A 132 2.01 -16.33 1.66
N LEU A 133 0.79 -16.87 1.79
CA LEU A 133 -0.39 -16.10 2.16
C LEU A 133 -0.32 -15.59 3.60
N CYS A 134 0.17 -16.41 4.54
CA CYS A 134 0.45 -15.97 5.91
C CYS A 134 1.51 -14.87 5.95
N ARG A 135 2.59 -14.99 5.15
CA ARG A 135 3.61 -13.93 4.99
C ARG A 135 3.00 -12.65 4.41
N TYR A 136 2.15 -12.77 3.40
CA TYR A 136 1.42 -11.66 2.78
C TYR A 136 0.58 -10.91 3.81
N TRP A 137 -0.26 -11.60 4.57
CA TRP A 137 -1.10 -10.99 5.61
C TRP A 137 -0.30 -10.35 6.73
N LYS A 138 0.83 -10.96 7.12
CA LYS A 138 1.75 -10.36 8.09
C LYS A 138 2.28 -9.00 7.61
N VAL A 139 2.73 -8.93 6.36
CA VAL A 139 3.25 -7.67 5.77
C VAL A 139 2.11 -6.66 5.57
N TRP A 140 0.94 -7.10 5.09
CA TRP A 140 -0.23 -6.25 4.95
C TRP A 140 -0.64 -5.59 6.27
N ASN A 141 -0.71 -6.36 7.36
CA ASN A 141 -1.05 -5.81 8.68
C ASN A 141 -0.03 -4.78 9.16
N GLN A 142 1.26 -4.99 8.88
CA GLN A 142 2.31 -4.01 9.18
C GLN A 142 2.18 -2.76 8.32
N LEU A 143 1.87 -2.91 7.03
CA LEU A 143 1.66 -1.81 6.10
C LEU A 143 0.44 -0.96 6.49
N GLN A 144 -0.67 -1.60 6.87
CA GLN A 144 -1.88 -0.89 7.30
C GLN A 144 -1.65 -0.07 8.58
N ARG A 145 -0.84 -0.60 9.52
CA ARG A 145 -0.43 0.13 10.71
C ARG A 145 0.37 1.37 10.33
N GLU A 146 1.42 1.21 9.54
CA GLU A 146 2.25 2.35 9.11
C GLU A 146 1.49 3.38 8.28
N LYS A 147 0.57 2.96 7.41
CA LYS A 147 -0.31 3.88 6.68
C LYS A 147 -1.22 4.67 7.62
N THR A 148 -1.69 4.05 8.70
CA THR A 148 -2.53 4.74 9.69
C THR A 148 -1.72 5.77 10.47
N ASP A 149 -0.49 5.40 10.88
CA ASP A 149 0.43 6.29 11.59
C ASP A 149 0.87 7.46 10.69
N ASN A 150 1.19 7.20 9.42
CA ASN A 150 1.51 8.22 8.43
C ASN A 150 0.34 9.21 8.23
N ARG A 151 -0.90 8.72 8.12
CA ARG A 151 -2.10 9.59 8.02
C ARG A 151 -2.30 10.46 9.26
N ALA A 152 -1.91 10.00 10.44
CA ALA A 152 -1.97 10.80 11.66
C ALA A 152 -0.90 11.91 11.63
N LEU A 153 0.33 11.57 11.22
CA LEU A 153 1.42 12.52 11.05
C LEU A 153 1.07 13.61 10.01
N THR A 154 0.54 13.24 8.85
CA THR A 154 0.13 14.21 7.82
C THR A 154 -0.96 15.16 8.35
N ARG A 155 -1.91 14.68 9.17
CA ARG A 155 -2.91 15.53 9.84
C ARG A 155 -2.27 16.50 10.83
N CYS A 156 -1.31 16.05 11.64
CA CYS A 156 -0.58 16.94 12.55
C CYS A 156 0.24 18.00 11.81
N ILE A 157 0.86 17.64 10.67
CA ILE A 157 1.55 18.60 9.80
C ILE A 157 0.56 19.64 9.26
N GLN A 158 -0.63 19.22 8.84
CA GLN A 158 -1.67 20.14 8.37
C GLN A 158 -2.17 21.05 9.50
N GLU A 159 -2.42 20.52 10.69
CA GLU A 159 -2.82 21.32 11.84
C GLU A 159 -1.75 22.33 12.25
N LEU A 160 -0.47 21.95 12.25
CA LEU A 160 0.65 22.84 12.50
C LEU A 160 0.69 23.97 11.45
N ARG A 161 0.47 23.65 10.17
CA ARG A 161 0.39 24.64 9.09
C ARG A 161 -0.78 25.60 9.22
N MET A 162 -1.91 25.14 9.78
CA MET A 162 -3.12 25.95 9.95
C MET A 162 -3.11 26.79 11.23
N LYS A 163 -2.49 26.31 12.31
CA LYS A 163 -2.50 26.95 13.65
C LYS A 163 -1.27 27.82 13.92
N GLY A 164 -0.16 27.60 13.21
CA GLY A 164 1.05 28.41 13.35
C GLY A 164 1.59 28.45 14.78
N ALA A 165 1.84 29.65 15.30
CA ALA A 165 2.38 29.88 16.65
C ALA A 165 1.44 29.48 17.80
N SER A 166 0.14 29.31 17.53
CA SER A 166 -0.84 28.83 18.51
C SER A 166 -0.83 27.30 18.68
N PHE A 167 0.05 26.60 17.97
CA PHE A 167 0.18 25.16 18.07
C PHE A 167 0.85 24.76 19.39
N ASP A 168 0.08 24.11 20.25
CA ASP A 168 0.57 23.64 21.55
C ASP A 168 1.53 22.45 21.39
N LEU A 169 2.82 22.71 21.59
CA LEU A 169 3.91 21.73 21.55
C LEU A 169 3.76 20.63 22.62
N SER A 170 2.98 20.85 23.68
CA SER A 170 2.73 19.85 24.72
C SER A 170 1.75 18.75 24.28
N LYS A 171 0.97 19.02 23.21
CA LYS A 171 0.21 18.00 22.48
C LYS A 171 1.07 17.44 21.34
N GLU A 172 2.21 16.88 21.72
CA GLU A 172 2.99 16.06 20.79
C GLU A 172 2.06 15.00 20.18
N PRO A 173 2.14 14.72 18.87
CA PRO A 173 1.30 13.71 18.25
C PRO A 173 1.40 12.45 19.09
N GLN A 174 0.28 12.02 19.69
CA GLN A 174 0.17 10.73 20.34
C GLN A 174 0.24 9.63 19.27
N SER A 175 1.38 9.54 18.57
CA SER A 175 1.69 8.50 17.60
C SER A 175 1.96 7.16 18.30
N GLY A 176 2.08 7.15 19.63
CA GLY A 176 2.28 5.94 20.42
C GLY A 176 1.05 5.44 21.19
N LYS A 177 0.08 6.30 21.52
CA LYS A 177 -1.09 5.88 22.30
C LYS A 177 -2.21 5.44 21.38
N ARG A 178 -2.12 4.16 21.02
CA ARG A 178 -3.18 3.28 20.53
C ARG A 178 -4.52 3.65 21.20
N MET A 179 -5.30 4.52 20.56
CA MET A 179 -6.74 4.47 20.73
C MET A 179 -7.14 3.10 20.19
N LYS A 180 -7.37 2.15 21.12
CA LYS A 180 -8.16 0.95 20.83
C LYS A 180 -9.54 1.48 20.46
N SER A 181 -9.70 1.88 19.21
CA SER A 181 -11.02 2.08 18.65
C SER A 181 -11.68 0.71 18.72
N SER A 182 -12.55 0.54 19.70
CA SER A 182 -13.61 -0.44 19.72
C SER A 182 -14.61 -0.05 18.64
N SER A 183 -14.16 0.11 17.40
CA SER A 183 -15.06 0.06 16.27
C SER A 183 -15.45 -1.41 16.19
N VAL A 184 -16.61 -1.69 16.77
CA VAL A 184 -17.42 -2.84 16.43
C VAL A 184 -17.84 -2.62 14.98
N GLU A 185 -16.88 -2.68 14.04
CA GLU A 185 -17.23 -3.06 12.68
C GLU A 185 -17.85 -4.44 12.87
N ILE A 186 -19.16 -4.54 12.66
CA ILE A 186 -19.88 -5.78 12.36
C ILE A 186 -19.36 -6.25 10.99
N LYS A 187 -18.04 -6.40 10.89
CA LYS A 187 -17.33 -7.03 9.81
C LYS A 187 -17.47 -8.48 10.15
N TRP A 188 -18.15 -9.22 9.30
CA TRP A 188 -18.19 -10.66 9.35
C TRP A 188 -16.75 -11.18 9.26
N LYS A 189 -16.06 -11.25 10.40
CA LYS A 189 -14.72 -11.82 10.56
C LYS A 189 -14.59 -13.16 9.83
N PRO A 190 -15.57 -14.08 9.91
CA PRO A 190 -15.50 -15.32 9.14
C PRO A 190 -15.54 -15.11 7.63
N VAL A 191 -16.35 -14.17 7.11
CA VAL A 191 -16.41 -13.88 5.66
C VAL A 191 -15.12 -13.22 5.18
N THR A 192 -14.57 -12.28 5.96
CA THR A 192 -13.26 -11.70 5.64
C THR A 192 -12.18 -12.76 5.67
N TRP A 193 -12.18 -13.65 6.66
CA TRP A 193 -11.22 -14.75 6.74
C TRP A 193 -11.36 -15.71 5.55
N CYS A 194 -12.58 -16.10 5.21
CA CYS A 194 -12.85 -16.94 4.04
C CYS A 194 -12.35 -16.29 2.74
N SER A 195 -12.62 -14.99 2.55
CA SER A 195 -12.11 -14.23 1.41
C SER A 195 -10.57 -14.16 1.39
N GLN A 196 -9.94 -14.03 2.55
CA GLN A 196 -8.48 -14.00 2.70
C GLN A 196 -7.81 -15.33 2.33
N TYR A 197 -8.49 -16.46 2.59
CA TYR A 197 -8.00 -17.82 2.33
C TYR A 197 -8.68 -18.50 1.12
N LEU A 198 -9.43 -17.74 0.32
CA LEU A 198 -10.18 -18.26 -0.83
C LEU A 198 -9.28 -19.04 -1.79
N ILE A 199 -8.08 -18.55 -2.06
CA ILE A 199 -7.12 -19.24 -2.94
C ILE A 199 -6.77 -20.63 -2.40
N THR A 200 -6.43 -20.74 -1.11
CA THR A 200 -6.12 -22.02 -0.46
C THR A 200 -7.33 -22.96 -0.51
N ILE A 201 -8.54 -22.45 -0.23
CA ILE A 201 -9.78 -23.23 -0.29
C ILE A 201 -10.01 -23.76 -1.71
N CYS A 202 -9.88 -22.91 -2.74
CA CYS A 202 -10.02 -23.33 -4.14
C CYS A 202 -9.02 -24.42 -4.53
N LEU A 203 -7.75 -24.32 -4.10
CA LEU A 203 -6.73 -25.33 -4.39
C LEU A 203 -7.05 -26.67 -3.71
N VAL A 204 -7.50 -26.64 -2.44
CA VAL A 204 -7.92 -27.85 -1.71
C VAL A 204 -9.14 -28.48 -2.37
N CYS A 205 -10.14 -27.69 -2.75
CA CYS A 205 -11.31 -28.19 -3.46
C CYS A 205 -10.93 -28.81 -4.80
N PHE A 206 -10.06 -28.17 -5.58
CA PHE A 206 -9.58 -28.71 -6.85
C PHE A 206 -8.84 -30.05 -6.65
N ALA A 207 -7.91 -30.12 -5.70
CA ALA A 207 -7.21 -31.35 -5.37
C ALA A 207 -8.17 -32.48 -4.92
N GLY A 208 -9.20 -32.11 -4.14
CA GLY A 208 -10.27 -33.01 -3.70
C GLY A 208 -11.13 -33.54 -4.86
N LEU A 209 -11.29 -32.78 -5.95
CA LEU A 209 -11.99 -33.21 -7.16
C LEU A 209 -11.11 -34.08 -8.07
N VAL A 210 -9.81 -33.80 -8.13
CA VAL A 210 -8.85 -34.61 -8.91
C VAL A 210 -8.79 -36.05 -8.41
N PHE A 211 -8.94 -36.26 -7.09
CA PHE A 211 -8.90 -37.60 -6.49
C PHE A 211 -9.98 -38.56 -7.03
N PRO A 212 -11.30 -38.29 -6.96
CA PRO A 212 -12.32 -39.17 -7.52
C PRO A 212 -12.25 -39.27 -9.04
N VAL A 213 -11.84 -38.20 -9.74
CA VAL A 213 -11.65 -38.24 -11.20
C VAL A 213 -10.54 -39.22 -11.57
N SER A 214 -9.43 -39.24 -10.83
CA SER A 214 -8.34 -40.20 -11.09
C SER A 214 -8.79 -41.66 -10.93
N LYS A 215 -9.65 -41.94 -9.94
CA LYS A 215 -10.28 -43.26 -9.75
C LYS A 215 -11.23 -43.60 -10.90
N PHE A 216 -12.08 -42.65 -11.29
CA PHE A 216 -13.05 -42.85 -12.36
C PHE A 216 -12.35 -43.10 -13.71
N MET A 217 -11.28 -42.38 -14.02
CA MET A 217 -10.51 -42.61 -15.25
C MET A 217 -9.86 -44.00 -15.28
N LEU A 218 -9.28 -44.48 -14.17
CA LEU A 218 -8.55 -45.75 -14.11
C LEU A 218 -9.42 -47.02 -13.96
N CYS A 219 -10.64 -46.88 -13.46
CA CYS A 219 -11.53 -48.02 -13.14
C CYS A 219 -12.92 -47.93 -13.79
N GLY A 220 -13.20 -46.85 -14.54
CA GLY A 220 -14.50 -46.61 -15.18
C GLY A 220 -14.54 -46.95 -16.67
N PHE A 221 -13.38 -47.18 -17.28
CA PHE A 221 -13.21 -47.79 -18.61
C PHE A 221 -12.68 -49.21 -18.43
#